data_AF-A0A2V6G2G1-F1
#
_entry.id   AF-A0A2V6G2G1-F1
#
_cell.length_a   1.000
_cell.length_b   1.000
_cell.length_c   1.000
_cell.angle_alpha   90.00
_cell.angle_beta   90.00
_cell.angle_gamma   90.00
#
_symmetry.space_group_name_H-M   'P 1'
#
loop_
_entity.id
_entity.type
_entity.pdbx_description
1 polymer ?
#
loop_
_entity_poly.entity_id
_entity_poly.type
_entity_poly.pdbx_seq_one_letter_code
_entity_poly.pdbx_strand_id
1 'polypeptide(L)'
;MPLLRQLEFAFQTSRIPSSVAGVSDRGYSARDLQIKAQELLHSLGATRLARGLRVEWNPRLQSAAGRADYREKLISLNPRLREHGEEEIERTLRHELAHLLAQFREKSRRWIAPHGPEWREACRDLGIADEARCHNLPFAARTFPPRFVYRCPNCKAEFPRVRRVRRAVACLACCRKHNGGEFDPRFRLKLIRQGDSAIAGYQSVMSSEVETSLTVGERSEDRN
;
A
#
# COMPACT_ATOMS: atom_id res chain seq x y z
N MET A 1 -8.72 22.98 -5.29
CA MET A 1 -8.38 22.39 -3.98
C MET A 1 -7.93 20.94 -4.18
N PRO A 2 -6.62 20.59 -4.27
CA PRO A 2 -6.22 19.20 -4.46
C PRO A 2 -6.05 18.51 -3.10
N LEU A 3 -7.02 17.66 -2.76
CA LEU A 3 -6.91 16.72 -1.64
C LEU A 3 -6.06 15.51 -2.08
N LEU A 4 -4.74 15.67 -2.02
CA LEU A 4 -3.84 14.53 -1.93
C LEU A 4 -3.84 14.04 -0.47
N ARG A 5 -4.43 12.87 -0.23
CA ARG A 5 -3.95 11.82 0.71
C ARG A 5 -5.07 10.83 1.04
N GLN A 6 -4.95 9.63 0.50
CA GLN A 6 -5.32 8.43 1.25
C GLN A 6 -4.34 7.33 0.80
N LEU A 7 -3.27 7.17 1.57
CA LEU A 7 -2.48 5.95 1.59
C LEU A 7 -3.15 5.10 2.68
N GLU A 8 -4.08 4.25 2.29
CA GLU A 8 -4.56 3.18 3.15
C GLU A 8 -3.52 2.05 3.12
N PHE A 9 -2.62 2.06 4.10
CA PHE A 9 -1.82 0.90 4.43
C PHE A 9 -2.62 0.06 5.43
N ALA A 10 -3.31 -0.95 4.94
CA ALA A 10 -3.87 -2.02 5.78
C ALA A 10 -3.04 -3.28 5.54
N PHE A 11 -1.99 -3.45 6.34
CA PHE A 11 -1.20 -4.67 6.36
C PHE A 11 -1.85 -5.66 7.33
N GLN A 12 -2.48 -6.70 6.79
CA GLN A 12 -2.80 -7.91 7.54
C GLN A 12 -2.14 -9.10 6.84
N THR A 13 -1.49 -9.92 7.67
CA THR A 13 -0.76 -11.11 7.28
C THR A 13 -1.73 -12.28 7.11
N SER A 14 -1.66 -12.94 5.96
CA SER A 14 -2.17 -14.30 5.83
C SER A 14 -1.27 -15.04 4.85
N ARG A 15 -0.67 -16.13 5.34
CA ARG A 15 0.19 -17.04 4.58
C ARG A 15 -0.66 -17.78 3.53
N ILE A 16 -0.16 -17.89 2.30
CA ILE A 16 -0.69 -18.79 1.28
C ILE A 16 0.45 -19.75 0.86
N PRO A 17 0.19 -21.05 0.61
CA PRO A 17 1.22 -22.07 0.51
C PRO A 17 1.89 -22.12 -0.86
N SER A 18 3.18 -22.46 -0.84
CA SER A 18 4.03 -22.68 -2.00
C SER A 18 3.70 -24.01 -2.69
N SER A 19 3.28 -23.96 -3.95
CA SER A 19 3.61 -25.00 -4.94
C SER A 19 3.18 -24.55 -6.33
N VAL A 20 4.12 -24.37 -7.26
CA VAL A 20 4.28 -25.22 -8.44
C VAL A 20 5.59 -24.91 -9.16
N ALA A 21 6.14 -25.96 -9.76
CA ALA A 21 7.46 -26.08 -10.32
C ALA A 21 7.58 -25.55 -11.76
N GLY A 22 8.79 -25.09 -12.09
CA GLY A 22 9.38 -25.15 -13.43
C GLY A 22 9.19 -23.93 -14.32
N VAL A 23 10.10 -22.94 -14.25
CA VAL A 23 10.31 -21.99 -15.35
C VAL A 23 11.78 -21.55 -15.44
N SER A 24 12.22 -21.38 -16.68
CA SER A 24 13.55 -21.08 -17.22
C SER A 24 14.37 -19.97 -16.52
N ASP A 25 15.68 -20.19 -16.45
CA ASP A 25 16.76 -19.37 -15.87
C ASP A 25 16.99 -17.97 -16.51
N ARG A 26 16.02 -17.41 -17.24
CA ARG A 26 16.11 -16.05 -17.81
C ARG A 26 14.94 -15.21 -17.35
N GLY A 27 15.06 -14.65 -16.15
CA GLY A 27 14.03 -13.76 -15.61
C GLY A 27 13.73 -12.57 -16.54
N TYR A 28 12.46 -12.14 -16.56
CA TYR A 28 11.94 -11.08 -17.42
C TYR A 28 12.82 -9.82 -17.47
N SER A 29 13.25 -9.43 -18.67
CA SER A 29 13.83 -8.10 -18.89
C SER A 29 12.73 -7.03 -18.87
N ALA A 30 13.11 -5.77 -18.63
CA ALA A 30 12.15 -4.65 -18.70
C ALA A 30 11.50 -4.54 -20.09
N ARG A 31 12.25 -4.92 -21.15
CA ARG A 31 11.75 -4.90 -22.52
C ARG A 31 10.69 -5.97 -22.75
N ASP A 32 10.87 -7.17 -22.22
CA ASP A 32 9.91 -8.27 -22.35
C ASP A 32 8.58 -7.91 -21.67
N LEU A 33 8.66 -7.34 -20.47
CA LEU A 33 7.49 -6.85 -19.73
C LEU A 33 6.79 -5.70 -20.47
N GLN A 34 7.56 -4.80 -21.09
CA GLN A 34 6.99 -3.73 -21.91
C GLN A 34 6.24 -4.28 -23.11
N ILE A 35 6.81 -5.21 -23.86
CA ILE A 35 6.17 -5.85 -25.02
C ILE A 35 4.86 -6.50 -24.59
N LYS A 36 4.91 -7.32 -23.53
CA LYS A 36 3.72 -7.99 -22.97
C LYS A 36 2.62 -7.01 -22.56
N ALA A 37 2.98 -5.92 -21.86
CA ALA A 37 2.02 -4.90 -21.47
C ALA A 37 1.43 -4.14 -22.68
N GLN A 38 2.23 -3.89 -23.72
CA GLN A 38 1.77 -3.28 -24.95
C GLN A 38 0.80 -4.19 -25.71
N GLU A 39 1.07 -5.49 -25.80
CA GLU A 39 0.17 -6.49 -26.40
C GLU A 39 -1.18 -6.53 -25.69
N LEU A 40 -1.18 -6.56 -24.35
CA LEU A 40 -2.43 -6.50 -23.55
C LEU A 40 -3.22 -5.21 -23.83
N LEU A 41 -2.55 -4.07 -23.97
CA LEU A 41 -3.24 -2.82 -24.30
C LEU A 41 -3.76 -2.81 -25.74
N HIS A 42 -3.05 -3.41 -26.69
CA HIS A 42 -3.50 -3.52 -28.07
C HIS A 42 -4.76 -4.39 -28.18
N SER A 43 -4.81 -5.53 -27.50
CA SER A 43 -5.99 -6.42 -27.50
C SER A 43 -7.23 -5.74 -26.92
N LEU A 44 -7.05 -4.77 -26.01
CA LEU A 44 -8.12 -3.96 -25.41
C LEU A 44 -8.42 -2.65 -26.17
N GLY A 45 -7.86 -2.47 -27.37
CA GLY A 45 -8.08 -1.28 -28.21
C GLY A 45 -7.40 0.00 -27.71
N ALA A 46 -6.52 -0.08 -26.72
CA ALA A 46 -5.81 1.06 -26.11
C ALA A 46 -4.49 1.40 -26.85
N THR A 47 -4.48 1.36 -28.19
CA THR A 47 -3.30 1.51 -29.05
C THR A 47 -2.50 2.80 -28.81
N ARG A 48 -3.17 3.91 -28.48
CA ARG A 48 -2.49 5.19 -28.19
C ARG A 48 -1.74 5.17 -26.86
N LEU A 49 -2.24 4.42 -25.88
CA LEU A 49 -1.55 4.20 -24.61
C LEU A 49 -0.37 3.24 -24.84
N ALA A 50 -0.62 2.11 -25.51
CA ALA A 50 0.38 1.08 -25.81
C ALA A 50 1.64 1.64 -26.47
N ARG A 51 1.51 2.43 -27.54
CA ARG A 51 2.66 3.00 -28.27
C ARG A 51 3.59 3.88 -27.42
N GLY A 52 3.07 4.49 -26.36
CA GLY A 52 3.88 5.33 -25.47
C GLY A 52 4.27 4.65 -24.16
N LEU A 53 3.80 3.43 -23.92
CA LEU A 53 4.04 2.72 -22.66
C LEU A 53 5.52 2.34 -22.54
N ARG A 54 6.09 2.64 -21.37
CA ARG A 54 7.43 2.21 -20.96
C ARG A 54 7.36 1.40 -19.68
N VAL A 55 8.25 0.42 -19.55
CA VAL A 55 8.44 -0.35 -18.31
C VAL A 55 9.90 -0.28 -17.88
N GLU A 56 10.15 -0.13 -16.58
CA GLU A 56 11.49 -0.10 -16.01
C GLU A 56 11.58 -0.89 -14.71
N TRP A 57 12.80 -1.34 -14.39
CA TRP A 57 13.16 -1.79 -13.06
C TRP A 57 13.73 -0.61 -12.28
N ASN A 58 13.08 -0.22 -11.18
CA ASN A 58 13.47 0.96 -10.41
C ASN A 58 13.96 0.58 -9.01
N PRO A 59 15.28 0.54 -8.76
CA PRO A 59 15.84 0.15 -7.45
C PRO A 59 15.51 1.15 -6.33
N ARG A 60 14.98 2.34 -6.65
CA ARG A 60 14.54 3.31 -5.65
C ARG A 60 13.15 3.00 -5.09
N LEU A 61 12.39 2.08 -5.69
CA LEU A 61 11.17 1.56 -5.10
C LEU A 61 11.54 0.62 -3.94
N GLN A 62 11.21 1.03 -2.72
CA GLN A 62 11.61 0.32 -1.50
C GLN A 62 10.44 -0.37 -0.81
N SER A 63 9.26 0.25 -0.83
CA SER A 63 8.07 -0.19 -0.09
C SER A 63 6.89 -0.59 -0.97
N ALA A 64 7.02 -0.46 -2.29
CA ALA A 64 5.97 -0.76 -3.26
C ALA A 64 6.47 -1.81 -4.25
N ALA A 65 5.57 -2.67 -4.71
CA ALA A 65 5.83 -3.67 -5.74
C ALA A 65 6.03 -2.99 -7.11
N GLY A 66 5.14 -2.06 -7.42
CA GLY A 66 5.12 -1.31 -8.66
C GLY A 66 4.62 0.12 -8.46
N ARG A 67 4.67 0.88 -9.54
CA ARG A 67 4.10 2.22 -9.64
C ARG A 67 3.76 2.53 -11.09
N ALA A 68 2.54 2.99 -11.32
CA ALA A 68 2.10 3.60 -12.57
C ALA A 68 2.21 5.14 -12.55
N ASP A 69 2.74 5.72 -13.63
CA ASP A 69 2.65 7.15 -13.95
C ASP A 69 1.93 7.33 -15.29
N TYR A 70 0.70 7.84 -15.23
CA TYR A 70 -0.12 8.05 -16.42
C TYR A 70 0.38 9.14 -17.35
N ARG A 71 1.01 10.19 -16.82
CA ARG A 71 1.48 11.32 -17.64
C ARG A 71 2.65 10.91 -18.51
N GLU A 72 3.57 10.17 -17.91
CA GLU A 72 4.76 9.64 -18.58
C GLU A 72 4.52 8.30 -19.28
N LYS A 73 3.34 7.69 -19.07
CA LYS A 73 3.00 6.34 -19.52
C LYS A 73 4.07 5.33 -19.09
N LEU A 74 4.47 5.41 -17.83
CA LEU A 74 5.58 4.63 -17.27
C LEU A 74 5.06 3.69 -16.18
N ILE A 75 5.49 2.43 -16.24
CA ILE A 75 5.40 1.50 -15.12
C ILE A 75 6.80 1.26 -14.58
N SER A 76 7.00 1.56 -13.29
CA SER A 76 8.21 1.24 -12.56
C SER A 76 7.95 0.04 -11.66
N LEU A 77 8.77 -1.01 -11.79
CA LEU A 77 8.69 -2.22 -10.97
C LEU A 77 9.86 -2.30 -9.99
N ASN A 78 9.60 -2.84 -8.80
CA ASN A 78 10.62 -3.08 -7.80
C ASN A 78 11.46 -4.31 -8.18
N PRO A 79 12.79 -4.20 -8.32
CA PRO A 79 13.65 -5.33 -8.68
C PRO A 79 13.50 -6.56 -7.75
N ARG A 80 13.10 -6.35 -6.50
CA ARG A 80 12.86 -7.42 -5.52
C ARG A 80 11.70 -8.34 -5.88
N LEU A 81 10.84 -7.96 -6.83
CA LEU A 81 9.82 -8.88 -7.37
C LEU A 81 10.42 -10.16 -7.96
N ARG A 82 11.68 -10.13 -8.40
CA ARG A 82 12.41 -11.32 -8.87
C ARG A 82 12.58 -12.38 -7.78
N GLU A 83 12.57 -11.98 -6.51
CA GLU A 83 12.62 -12.89 -5.35
C GLU A 83 11.29 -13.64 -5.16
N HIS A 84 10.20 -13.19 -5.78
CA HIS A 84 8.84 -13.70 -5.60
C HIS A 84 8.32 -14.49 -6.81
N GLY A 85 9.13 -14.68 -7.85
CA GLY A 85 8.79 -15.45 -9.04
C GLY A 85 8.09 -14.64 -10.13
N GLU A 86 7.96 -15.27 -11.31
CA GLU A 86 7.43 -14.65 -12.52
C GLU A 86 5.95 -14.30 -12.43
N GLU A 87 5.15 -15.14 -11.79
CA GLU A 87 3.72 -14.91 -11.60
C GLU A 87 3.45 -13.57 -10.89
N GLU A 88 4.21 -13.28 -9.82
CA GLU A 88 4.05 -12.04 -9.07
C GLU A 88 4.51 -10.80 -9.85
N ILE A 89 5.56 -10.95 -10.69
CA ILE A 89 5.99 -9.90 -11.62
C ILE A 89 4.85 -9.57 -12.59
N GLU A 90 4.24 -10.60 -13.19
CA GLU A 90 3.15 -10.42 -14.14
C GLU A 90 1.91 -9.83 -13.50
N ARG A 91 1.56 -10.31 -12.31
CA ARG A 91 0.42 -9.84 -11.53
C ARG A 91 0.60 -8.36 -11.16
N THR A 92 1.78 -7.98 -10.68
CA THR A 92 2.12 -6.57 -10.40
C THR A 92 2.10 -5.71 -11.67
N LEU A 93 2.65 -6.20 -12.79
CA LEU A 93 2.62 -5.49 -14.07
C LEU A 93 1.18 -5.19 -14.50
N ARG A 94 0.29 -6.18 -14.44
CA ARG A 94 -1.14 -6.03 -14.77
C ARG A 94 -1.84 -5.06 -13.80
N HIS A 95 -1.50 -5.10 -12.51
CA HIS A 95 -2.03 -4.16 -11.51
C HIS A 95 -1.70 -2.71 -11.87
N GLU A 96 -0.43 -2.42 -12.16
CA GLU A 96 0.01 -1.07 -12.54
C GLU A 96 -0.57 -0.65 -13.89
N LEU A 97 -0.66 -1.59 -14.84
CA LEU A 97 -1.27 -1.36 -16.15
C LEU A 97 -2.76 -1.01 -16.04
N ALA A 98 -3.49 -1.62 -15.09
CA ALA A 98 -4.90 -1.32 -14.84
C ALA A 98 -5.11 0.13 -14.42
N HIS A 99 -4.20 0.73 -13.64
CA HIS A 99 -4.26 2.17 -13.30
C HIS A 99 -4.14 3.04 -14.56
N LEU A 100 -3.22 2.69 -15.47
CA LEU A 100 -3.04 3.42 -16.72
C LEU A 100 -4.25 3.28 -17.65
N LEU A 101 -4.78 2.06 -17.77
CA LEU A 101 -5.92 1.76 -18.64
C LEU A 101 -7.20 2.44 -18.15
N ALA A 102 -7.49 2.39 -16.85
CA ALA A 102 -8.64 3.07 -16.26
C ALA A 102 -8.58 4.59 -16.51
N GLN A 103 -7.42 5.20 -16.27
CA GLN A 103 -7.24 6.63 -16.52
C GLN A 103 -7.29 7.00 -18.01
N PHE A 104 -6.88 6.09 -18.91
CA PHE A 104 -6.99 6.28 -20.35
C PHE A 104 -8.43 6.28 -20.86
N ARG A 105 -9.30 5.45 -20.27
CA ARG A 105 -10.73 5.37 -20.58
C ARG A 105 -11.46 6.63 -20.09
N GLU A 106 -11.13 7.09 -18.90
CA GLU A 106 -11.75 8.26 -18.26
C GLU A 106 -11.13 9.60 -18.70
N LYS A 107 -11.14 9.88 -20.02
CA LYS A 107 -10.50 11.07 -20.63
C LYS A 107 -11.04 12.41 -20.12
N SER A 108 -12.28 12.44 -19.62
CA SER A 108 -12.95 13.66 -19.13
C SER A 108 -12.61 14.01 -17.68
N ARG A 109 -12.05 13.06 -16.92
CA ARG A 109 -11.77 13.24 -15.49
C ARG A 109 -10.28 13.45 -15.27
N ARG A 110 -9.96 14.61 -14.69
CA ARG A 110 -8.60 14.92 -14.22
C ARG A 110 -8.13 13.98 -13.10
N TRP A 111 -9.06 13.32 -12.42
CA TRP A 111 -8.78 12.41 -11.32
C TRP A 111 -9.82 11.29 -11.27
N ILE A 112 -9.35 10.06 -11.19
CA ILE A 112 -10.16 8.87 -10.89
C ILE A 112 -9.78 8.36 -9.49
N ALA A 113 -10.75 7.74 -8.82
CA ALA A 113 -10.48 7.14 -7.52
C ALA A 113 -9.47 5.98 -7.68
N PRO A 114 -8.38 5.95 -6.88
CA PRO A 114 -7.51 4.78 -6.83
C PRO A 114 -8.33 3.54 -6.48
N HIS A 115 -8.22 2.49 -7.30
CA HIS A 115 -8.95 1.23 -7.11
C HIS A 115 -10.49 1.35 -7.11
N GLY A 116 -11.02 2.36 -7.81
CA GLY A 116 -12.44 2.59 -8.05
C GLY A 116 -13.08 1.60 -9.03
N PRO A 117 -14.38 1.74 -9.34
CA PRO A 117 -15.08 0.89 -10.32
C PRO A 117 -14.37 0.78 -11.67
N GLU A 118 -13.85 1.90 -12.18
CA GLU A 118 -13.16 1.99 -13.46
C GLU A 118 -11.84 1.20 -13.45
N TRP A 119 -11.13 1.22 -12.31
CA TRP A 119 -9.94 0.39 -12.11
C TRP A 119 -10.29 -1.09 -12.02
N ARG A 120 -11.36 -1.46 -11.32
CA ARG A 120 -11.79 -2.86 -11.22
C ARG A 120 -12.20 -3.43 -12.57
N GLU A 121 -12.82 -2.62 -13.41
CA GLU A 121 -13.12 -2.99 -14.79
C GLU A 121 -11.85 -3.23 -15.59
N ALA A 122 -10.87 -2.32 -15.52
CA ALA A 122 -9.57 -2.53 -16.14
C ALA A 122 -8.86 -3.81 -15.63
N CYS A 123 -8.97 -4.13 -14.33
CA CYS A 123 -8.44 -5.38 -13.77
C CYS A 123 -9.08 -6.62 -14.36
N ARG A 124 -10.41 -6.64 -14.52
CA ARG A 124 -11.13 -7.77 -15.15
C ARG A 124 -10.64 -7.98 -16.58
N ASP A 125 -10.55 -6.90 -17.34
CA ASP A 125 -10.12 -6.94 -18.74
C ASP A 125 -8.66 -7.38 -18.89
N LEU A 126 -7.82 -7.12 -17.89
CA LEU A 126 -6.41 -7.53 -17.83
C LEU A 126 -6.21 -8.93 -17.21
N GLY A 127 -7.28 -9.61 -16.81
CA GLY A 127 -7.23 -10.98 -16.27
C GLY A 127 -6.81 -11.07 -14.79
N ILE A 128 -6.98 -9.99 -14.01
CA ILE A 128 -6.68 -9.95 -12.57
C ILE A 128 -7.93 -9.54 -11.76
N ALA A 129 -9.08 -10.15 -12.07
CA ALA A 129 -10.39 -9.79 -11.51
C ALA A 129 -10.45 -9.88 -9.97
N ASP A 130 -9.73 -10.82 -9.37
CA ASP A 130 -9.72 -11.09 -7.92
C ASP A 130 -8.64 -10.30 -7.16
N GLU A 131 -8.08 -9.25 -7.79
CA GLU A 131 -6.99 -8.50 -7.20
C GLU A 131 -7.43 -7.71 -5.96
N ALA A 132 -6.97 -8.14 -4.79
CA ALA A 132 -7.13 -7.38 -3.57
C ALA A 132 -6.33 -6.06 -3.68
N ARG A 133 -6.92 -4.95 -3.21
CA ARG A 133 -6.38 -3.57 -3.31
C ARG A 133 -4.90 -3.42 -2.94
N CYS A 134 -4.35 -4.35 -2.15
CA CYS A 134 -2.97 -4.35 -1.71
C CYS A 134 -2.35 -5.73 -1.92
N HIS A 135 -1.36 -5.81 -2.80
CA HIS A 135 -0.39 -6.90 -2.76
C HIS A 135 0.49 -6.70 -1.52
N ASN A 136 0.29 -7.53 -0.50
CA ASN A 136 1.15 -7.56 0.67
C ASN A 136 2.40 -8.39 0.38
N LEU A 137 3.22 -7.92 -0.57
CA LEU A 137 4.59 -8.41 -0.64
C LEU A 137 5.37 -7.82 0.54
N PRO A 138 6.13 -8.64 1.30
CA PRO A 138 6.85 -8.22 2.48
C PRO A 138 8.10 -7.41 2.10
N PHE A 139 7.93 -6.33 1.34
CA PHE A 139 9.00 -5.35 1.20
C PHE A 139 9.19 -4.68 2.55
N ALA A 140 10.37 -4.86 3.12
CA ALA A 140 10.74 -4.27 4.40
C ALA A 140 10.55 -2.74 4.35
N ALA A 141 9.42 -2.26 4.86
CA ALA A 141 9.22 -0.83 5.05
C ALA A 141 10.22 -0.39 6.13
N ARG A 142 11.02 0.64 5.85
CA ARG A 142 11.83 1.26 6.89
C ARG A 142 10.89 1.87 7.93
N THR A 143 10.77 1.20 9.07
CA THR A 143 10.02 1.71 10.22
C THR A 143 10.88 2.76 10.91
N PHE A 144 10.38 3.98 11.00
CA PHE A 144 11.03 5.03 11.78
C PHE A 144 10.31 5.15 13.12
N PRO A 145 11.04 5.36 14.23
CA PRO A 145 10.41 5.60 15.51
C PRO A 145 9.53 6.85 15.45
N PRO A 146 8.35 6.86 16.08
CA PRO A 146 7.48 8.02 16.09
C PRO A 146 8.13 9.17 16.86
N ARG A 147 8.27 10.32 16.19
CA ARG A 147 8.83 11.54 16.78
C ARG A 147 7.77 12.48 17.35
N PHE A 148 6.49 12.15 17.18
CA PHE A 148 5.36 12.96 17.62
C PHE A 148 4.25 12.04 18.11
N VAL A 149 3.70 12.31 19.30
CA VAL A 149 2.54 11.60 19.83
C VAL A 149 1.42 12.61 20.04
N TYR A 150 0.28 12.35 19.42
CA TYR A 150 -0.92 13.14 19.61
C TYR A 150 -1.93 12.39 20.46
N ARG A 151 -2.77 13.11 21.21
CA ARG A 151 -3.83 12.53 22.03
C ARG A 151 -5.18 13.15 21.69
N CYS A 152 -6.21 12.31 21.61
CA CYS A 152 -7.59 12.77 21.53
C CYS A 152 -8.04 13.32 22.90
N PRO A 153 -8.61 14.54 22.98
CA PRO A 153 -9.08 15.08 24.25
C PRO A 153 -10.29 14.31 24.82
N ASN A 154 -11.10 13.67 23.97
CA ASN A 154 -12.29 12.92 24.36
C ASN A 154 -11.95 11.49 24.81
N CYS A 155 -11.55 10.62 23.88
CA CYS A 155 -11.29 9.20 24.18
C CYS A 155 -9.89 8.89 24.72
N LYS A 156 -9.02 9.89 24.87
CA LYS A 156 -7.63 9.77 25.34
C LYS A 156 -6.70 8.87 24.52
N ALA A 157 -7.17 8.30 23.41
CA ALA A 157 -6.34 7.51 22.50
C ALA A 157 -5.11 8.29 22.02
N GLU A 158 -3.97 7.60 21.97
CA GLU A 158 -2.70 8.13 21.49
C GLU A 158 -2.45 7.75 20.03
N PHE A 159 -1.87 8.68 19.27
CA PHE A 159 -1.64 8.56 17.83
C PHE A 159 -0.16 8.88 17.54
N PRO A 160 0.72 7.86 17.58
CA PRO A 160 2.13 8.03 17.23
C PRO A 160 2.31 8.35 15.73
N ARG A 161 3.24 9.26 15.44
CA ARG A 161 3.54 9.74 14.08
C ARG A 161 5.04 10.04 13.92
N VAL A 162 5.60 9.64 12.79
CA VAL A 162 6.99 9.95 12.41
C VAL A 162 7.15 11.43 12.03
N ARG A 163 6.13 12.03 11.39
CA ARG A 163 6.14 13.42 10.92
C ARG A 163 5.07 14.25 11.65
N ARG A 164 5.40 15.52 11.89
CA ARG A 164 4.45 16.49 12.46
C ARG A 164 3.26 16.69 11.55
N VAL A 165 2.06 16.67 12.13
CA VAL A 165 0.82 17.00 11.43
C VAL A 165 0.76 18.50 11.21
N ARG A 166 0.63 18.94 9.95
CA ARG A 166 0.55 20.37 9.56
C ARG A 166 -0.87 20.92 9.51
N ARG A 167 -1.87 20.05 9.31
CA ARG A 167 -3.30 20.43 9.22
C ARG A 167 -4.02 20.06 10.52
N ALA A 168 -5.19 20.66 10.77
CA ALA A 168 -6.04 20.18 11.86
C ALA A 168 -6.51 18.75 11.54
N VAL A 169 -6.32 17.82 12.48
CA VAL A 169 -6.77 16.43 12.37
C VAL A 169 -7.50 16.08 13.66
N ALA A 170 -8.59 15.33 13.55
CA ALA A 170 -9.39 14.88 14.67
C ALA A 170 -9.39 13.36 14.80
N CYS A 171 -9.79 12.85 15.96
CA CYS A 171 -9.98 11.43 16.18
C CYS A 171 -11.16 10.91 15.35
N LEU A 172 -10.87 10.11 14.31
CA LEU A 172 -11.88 9.57 13.42
C LEU A 172 -12.93 8.73 14.16
N ALA A 173 -12.54 7.96 15.17
CA ALA A 173 -13.48 7.17 15.97
C ALA A 173 -14.50 8.06 16.70
N CYS A 174 -14.04 9.18 17.28
CA CYS A 174 -14.94 10.14 17.92
C CYS A 174 -15.79 10.92 16.90
N CYS A 175 -15.20 11.34 15.77
CA CYS A 175 -15.94 11.98 14.68
C CYS A 175 -17.05 11.09 14.13
N ARG A 176 -16.79 9.78 13.92
CA ARG A 176 -17.80 8.81 13.50
C ARG A 176 -18.91 8.66 14.52
N LYS A 177 -18.54 8.56 15.81
CA LYS A 177 -19.50 8.38 16.91
C LYS A 177 -20.40 9.60 17.15
N HIS A 178 -19.88 10.82 16.95
CA HIS A 178 -20.55 12.04 17.42
C HIS A 178 -20.86 13.07 16.33
N ASN A 179 -20.33 12.90 15.11
CA ASN A 179 -20.47 13.87 14.02
C ASN A 179 -20.52 13.19 12.63
N GLY A 180 -21.05 11.96 12.55
CA GLY A 180 -21.22 11.25 11.27
C GLY A 180 -19.93 10.97 10.47
N GLY A 181 -18.76 11.13 11.09
CA GLY A 181 -17.46 10.98 10.44
C GLY A 181 -16.83 12.30 9.97
N GLU A 182 -17.59 13.40 10.01
CA GLU A 182 -17.08 14.74 9.67
C GLU A 182 -16.14 15.27 10.75
N PHE A 183 -15.20 16.12 10.33
CA PHE A 183 -14.26 16.74 11.25
C PHE A 183 -15.00 17.54 12.34
N ASP A 184 -14.65 17.29 13.60
CA ASP A 184 -15.17 18.02 14.74
C ASP A 184 -14.02 18.61 15.58
N PRO A 185 -13.96 19.94 15.78
CA PRO A 185 -12.94 20.59 16.59
C PRO A 185 -12.80 20.04 18.01
N ARG A 186 -13.89 19.51 18.59
CA ARG A 186 -13.90 18.90 19.94
C ARG A 186 -12.98 17.68 20.03
N PHE A 187 -12.78 16.98 18.92
CA PHE A 187 -11.93 15.79 18.85
C PHE A 187 -10.60 16.05 18.16
N ARG A 188 -10.24 17.33 17.94
CA ARG A 188 -8.96 17.73 17.37
C ARG A 188 -7.81 17.16 18.23
N LEU A 189 -6.93 16.42 17.57
CA LEU A 189 -5.79 15.79 18.19
C LEU A 189 -4.80 16.84 18.71
N LYS A 190 -4.38 16.70 19.97
CA LYS A 190 -3.42 17.60 20.63
C LYS A 190 -2.06 16.92 20.73
N LEU A 191 -0.98 17.62 20.38
CA LEU A 191 0.38 17.09 20.52
C LEU A 191 0.71 17.01 22.02
N ILE A 192 1.13 15.83 22.49
CA ILE A 192 1.48 15.59 23.90
C ILE A 192 2.96 15.26 24.11
N ARG A 193 3.65 14.67 23.12
CA ARG A 193 5.08 14.35 23.17
C ARG A 193 5.73 14.58 21.81
N GLN A 194 7.00 15.00 21.80
CA GLN A 194 7.76 15.22 20.57
C GLN A 194 9.26 14.98 20.75
N GLY A 195 9.97 14.69 19.66
CA GLY A 195 11.41 14.44 19.68
C GLY A 195 11.76 13.22 20.53
N ASP A 196 12.82 13.32 21.33
CA ASP A 196 13.36 12.19 22.10
C ASP A 196 12.37 11.69 23.16
N SER A 197 11.54 12.58 23.71
CA SER A 197 10.46 12.21 24.65
C SER A 197 9.39 11.31 24.04
N ALA A 198 9.16 11.40 22.72
CA ALA A 198 8.25 10.51 22.01
C ALA A 198 8.91 9.17 21.68
N ILE A 199 10.20 9.18 21.37
CA ILE A 199 10.98 7.99 21.03
C ILE A 199 11.15 7.10 22.27
N ALA A 200 11.57 7.68 23.40
CA ALA A 200 11.75 6.95 24.65
C ALA A 200 10.42 6.33 25.14
N GLY A 201 9.32 7.08 25.06
CA GLY A 201 7.99 6.58 25.41
C GLY A 201 7.53 5.41 24.52
N TYR A 202 7.91 5.42 23.24
CA TYR A 202 7.59 4.31 22.32
C TYR A 202 8.44 3.06 22.58
N GLN A 203 9.73 3.23 22.89
CA GLN A 203 10.64 2.12 23.18
C GLN A 203 10.21 1.34 24.44
N SER A 204 9.79 2.05 25.50
CA SER A 204 9.29 1.42 26.73
C SER A 204 8.01 0.61 26.50
N VAL A 205 7.10 1.08 25.64
CA VAL A 205 5.87 0.34 25.29
C VAL A 205 6.21 -0.92 24.48
N MET A 206 7.12 -0.83 23.50
CA MET A 206 7.54 -2.00 22.70
C MET A 206 8.21 -3.09 23.54
N SER A 207 9.01 -2.73 24.56
CA SER A 207 9.63 -3.71 25.45
C SER A 207 8.63 -4.43 26.36
N SER A 208 7.60 -3.74 26.85
CA SER A 208 6.57 -4.33 27.73
C SER A 208 5.59 -5.26 26.98
N GLU A 209 5.32 -5.00 25.69
CA GLU A 209 4.50 -5.89 24.85
C GLU A 209 5.20 -7.22 24.54
N VAL A 210 6.54 -7.23 24.49
CA VAL A 210 7.35 -8.45 24.29
C VAL A 210 7.37 -9.32 25.56
N GLU A 211 7.47 -8.72 26.74
CA GLU A 211 7.41 -9.45 28.03
C GLU A 211 6.03 -10.05 28.32
N THR A 212 4.95 -9.37 27.90
CA THR A 212 3.58 -9.86 28.10
C THR A 212 3.26 -11.09 27.23
N SER A 213 3.90 -11.25 26.07
CA SER A 213 3.75 -12.45 25.22
C SER A 213 4.47 -13.69 25.77
N LEU A 214 5.48 -13.52 26.63
CA LEU A 214 6.24 -14.64 27.22
C LEU A 214 5.56 -15.26 28.45
N THR A 215 4.64 -14.53 29.11
CA THR A 215 4.00 -14.99 30.35
C THR A 215 2.68 -15.75 30.14
N VAL A 216 2.18 -15.83 28.91
CA VAL A 216 0.93 -16.57 28.59
C VAL A 216 1.21 -18.03 28.14
N GLY A 217 2.50 -18.42 28.02
CA GLY A 217 2.91 -19.75 27.54
C GLY A 217 3.00 -20.88 28.57
N GLU A 218 2.81 -20.61 29.86
CA GLU A 218 3.04 -21.61 30.93
C GLU A 218 1.80 -21.87 31.79
N ARG A 219 0.65 -22.23 31.18
CA ARG A 219 -0.48 -22.86 31.91
C ARG A 219 -1.29 -23.80 31.01
N SER A 220 -0.74 -24.94 30.63
CA SER A 220 -1.52 -26.17 30.44
C SER A 220 -0.62 -27.35 30.10
N GLU A 221 -0.18 -28.10 31.11
CA GLU A 221 0.18 -29.53 30.97
C GLU A 221 0.46 -30.05 32.38
N ASP A 222 -0.61 -30.35 33.13
CA ASP A 222 -0.58 -31.25 34.30
C ASP A 222 -2.00 -31.73 34.56
N ARG A 223 -2.43 -32.68 33.73
CA ARG A 223 -3.49 -33.66 34.00
C ARG A 223 -3.20 -34.91 33.20
N ASN A 224 -2.41 -35.81 33.78
CA ASN A 224 -2.76 -37.22 33.85
C ASN A 224 -2.01 -37.88 35.01
#